data_AF-L7JWT0-F1
#
_entry.id   AF-L7JWT0-F1
#
_cell.length_a   1.000
_cell.length_b   1.000
_cell.length_c   1.000
_cell.angle_alpha   90.00
_cell.angle_beta   90.00
_cell.angle_gamma   90.00
#
_symmetry.space_group_name_H-M   'P 1'
#
loop_
_entity.id
_entity.type
_entity.pdbx_description
1 polymer ?
#
loop_
_entity_poly.entity_id
_entity_poly.type
_entity_poly.pdbx_seq_one_letter_code
_entity_poly.pdbx_strand_id
1 'polypeptide(L)'
;MEPLEMSTCLKDLPPYSYTSKEEYSHKLQTLKETQERLYQERVQKNKEYALKRVMELTAEYKKTELDTQMKEKQAAMTNQLYVSGDPQFFVVILIRSMIRMPAKLKKICELFRLKKINTLVMVRNNESNRRMLQKLRNFVAYGFIDINLLRTLVYKRGLGRIDNKAVNLTNENIEDAFDGELRCIEELIYHLHYGTEYFKVVNNFLMPFGLNCPKGGFRGKKNRDYVEGGCAGNWYSEIGTLVKRMVD
;
A
#
# COMPACT_ATOMS: atom_id res chain seq x y z
N MET A 1 24.64 -79.92 -13.04
CA MET A 1 23.25 -79.44 -13.06
C MET A 1 22.83 -79.30 -11.61
N GLU A 2 23.00 -78.11 -11.04
CA GLU A 2 22.35 -77.75 -9.78
C GLU A 2 21.31 -76.66 -10.10
N PRO A 3 20.10 -76.72 -9.53
CA PRO A 3 18.96 -75.94 -10.01
C PRO A 3 19.04 -74.51 -9.47
N LEU A 4 18.79 -73.53 -10.35
CA LEU A 4 18.49 -72.16 -9.96
C LEU A 4 17.23 -72.14 -9.09
N GLU A 5 17.40 -71.93 -7.79
CA GLU A 5 16.30 -71.61 -6.86
C GLU A 5 15.76 -70.21 -7.17
N MET A 6 14.92 -70.11 -8.20
CA MET A 6 13.99 -69.00 -8.37
C MET A 6 12.76 -69.24 -7.47
N SER A 7 12.89 -68.94 -6.18
CA SER A 7 11.75 -69.03 -5.24
C SER A 7 11.91 -68.05 -4.08
N THR A 8 12.13 -66.77 -4.38
CA THR A 8 11.96 -65.69 -3.38
C THR A 8 10.59 -65.05 -3.57
N CYS A 9 9.63 -65.58 -2.80
CA CYS A 9 8.47 -64.92 -2.21
C CYS A 9 7.88 -63.69 -2.92
N LEU A 10 6.77 -63.90 -3.65
CA LEU A 10 5.76 -62.86 -3.94
C LEU A 10 5.11 -62.26 -2.66
N LYS A 11 5.44 -62.77 -1.47
CA LYS A 11 4.84 -62.37 -0.18
C LYS A 11 5.56 -61.21 0.51
N ASP A 12 6.75 -60.82 0.04
CA ASP A 12 7.55 -59.73 0.62
C ASP A 12 7.40 -58.40 -0.14
N LEU A 13 6.62 -58.39 -1.23
CA LEU A 13 6.31 -57.17 -1.96
C LEU A 13 5.22 -56.38 -1.22
N PRO A 14 5.43 -55.08 -0.95
CA PRO A 14 4.41 -54.26 -0.33
C PRO A 14 3.12 -54.26 -1.19
N PRO A 15 1.94 -54.18 -0.57
CA PRO A 15 0.68 -54.17 -1.30
C PRO A 15 0.63 -52.98 -2.26
N TYR A 16 -0.04 -53.15 -3.42
CA TYR A 16 -0.16 -52.12 -4.46
C TYR A 16 -0.67 -50.76 -3.92
N SER A 17 -1.53 -50.78 -2.89
CA SER A 17 -2.01 -49.57 -2.23
C SER A 17 -0.90 -48.77 -1.53
N TYR A 18 0.15 -49.44 -1.05
CA TYR A 18 1.32 -48.81 -0.45
C TYR A 18 2.22 -48.19 -1.51
N THR A 19 2.57 -48.94 -2.57
CA THR A 19 3.43 -48.43 -3.65
C THR A 19 2.79 -47.25 -4.39
N SER A 20 1.48 -47.31 -4.66
CA SER A 20 0.75 -46.20 -5.28
C SER A 20 0.76 -44.93 -4.40
N LYS A 21 0.71 -45.08 -3.08
CA LYS A 21 0.82 -43.97 -2.13
C LYS A 21 2.23 -43.37 -2.12
N GLU A 22 3.27 -44.19 -2.20
CA GLU A 22 4.67 -43.75 -2.26
C GLU A 22 4.99 -43.04 -3.57
N GLU A 23 4.50 -43.56 -4.70
CA GLU A 23 4.63 -42.90 -6.00
C GLU A 23 3.94 -41.53 -5.99
N TYR A 24 2.74 -41.46 -5.40
CA TYR A 24 2.01 -40.20 -5.25
C TYR A 24 2.74 -39.22 -4.33
N SER A 25 3.29 -39.67 -3.20
CA SER A 25 4.05 -38.80 -2.29
C SER A 25 5.34 -38.30 -2.93
N HIS A 26 6.06 -39.15 -3.66
CA HIS A 26 7.26 -38.77 -4.42
C HIS A 26 6.90 -37.76 -5.54
N LYS A 27 5.78 -37.97 -6.23
CA LYS A 27 5.27 -37.01 -7.21
C LYS A 27 4.93 -35.65 -6.58
N LEU A 28 4.30 -35.64 -5.40
CA LEU A 28 4.03 -34.40 -4.68
C LEU A 28 5.30 -33.70 -4.21
N GLN A 29 6.31 -34.46 -3.75
CA GLN A 29 7.60 -33.92 -3.33
C GLN A 29 8.31 -33.26 -4.51
N THR A 30 8.45 -33.95 -5.64
CA THR A 30 9.06 -33.39 -6.85
C THR A 30 8.32 -32.15 -7.36
N LEU A 31 6.99 -32.15 -7.36
CA LEU A 31 6.21 -30.96 -7.71
C LEU A 31 6.47 -29.80 -6.74
N LYS A 32 6.50 -30.05 -5.43
CA LYS A 32 6.80 -29.03 -4.42
C LYS A 32 8.20 -28.45 -4.59
N GLU A 33 9.21 -29.29 -4.80
CA GLU A 33 10.60 -28.86 -5.03
C GLU A 33 10.72 -28.02 -6.31
N THR A 34 10.04 -28.41 -7.39
CA THR A 34 10.03 -27.62 -8.62
C THR A 34 9.36 -26.26 -8.41
N GLN A 35 8.25 -26.19 -7.67
CA GLN A 35 7.56 -24.95 -7.33
C GLN A 35 8.43 -24.05 -6.46
N GLU A 36 9.09 -24.61 -5.44
CA GLU A 36 10.01 -23.86 -4.57
C GLU A 36 11.18 -23.28 -5.36
N ARG A 37 11.80 -24.07 -6.24
CA ARG A 37 12.88 -23.58 -7.12
C ARG A 37 12.40 -22.42 -8.00
N LEU A 38 11.26 -22.57 -8.67
CA LEU A 38 10.69 -21.51 -9.52
C LEU A 38 10.36 -20.25 -8.73
N TYR A 39 9.84 -20.41 -7.50
CA TYR A 39 9.56 -19.30 -6.61
C TYR A 39 10.85 -18.55 -6.21
N GLN A 40 11.92 -19.27 -5.86
CA GLN A 40 13.21 -18.65 -5.53
C GLN A 40 13.80 -17.87 -6.72
N GLU A 41 13.73 -18.45 -7.93
CA GLU A 41 14.14 -17.77 -9.16
C GLU A 41 13.32 -16.48 -9.41
N ARG A 42 12.01 -16.54 -9.17
CA ARG A 42 11.10 -15.39 -9.28
C ARG A 42 11.48 -14.29 -8.27
N VAL A 43 11.70 -14.65 -7.01
CA VAL A 43 12.12 -13.71 -5.95
C VAL A 43 13.42 -13.01 -6.34
N GLN A 44 14.40 -13.73 -6.84
CA GLN A 44 15.68 -13.15 -7.25
C GLN A 44 15.50 -12.18 -8.43
N LYS A 45 14.75 -12.56 -9.46
CA LYS A 45 14.43 -11.69 -10.61
C LYS A 45 13.70 -10.42 -10.18
N ASN A 46 12.72 -10.55 -9.28
CA ASN A 46 11.95 -9.42 -8.77
C ASN A 46 12.80 -8.48 -7.92
N LYS A 47 13.78 -9.01 -7.18
CA LYS A 47 14.74 -8.20 -6.41
C LYS A 47 15.64 -7.35 -7.32
N GLU A 48 16.15 -7.95 -8.39
CA GLU A 48 16.98 -7.25 -9.39
C GLU A 48 16.17 -6.17 -10.13
N TYR A 49 14.96 -6.51 -10.55
CA TYR A 49 14.04 -5.55 -11.16
C TYR A 49 13.71 -4.39 -10.22
N ALA A 50 13.40 -4.67 -8.94
CA ALA A 50 13.08 -3.66 -7.95
C ALA A 50 14.23 -2.68 -7.71
N LEU A 51 15.47 -3.18 -7.62
CA LEU A 51 16.63 -2.32 -7.43
C LEU A 51 16.82 -1.35 -8.59
N LYS A 52 16.73 -1.86 -9.83
CA LYS A 52 16.81 -1.02 -11.03
C LYS A 52 15.70 0.03 -11.04
N ARG A 53 14.47 -0.38 -10.77
CA ARG A 53 13.30 0.51 -10.82
C ARG A 53 13.35 1.60 -9.75
N VAL A 54 13.81 1.27 -8.55
CA VAL A 54 13.98 2.25 -7.46
C VAL A 54 15.00 3.31 -7.84
N MET A 55 16.10 2.95 -8.50
CA MET A 55 17.10 3.91 -8.97
C MET A 55 16.52 4.88 -10.00
N GLU A 56 15.78 4.37 -10.98
CA GLU A 56 15.11 5.17 -12.01
C GLU A 56 14.10 6.16 -11.39
N LEU A 57 13.18 5.68 -10.57
CA LEU A 57 12.14 6.50 -9.94
C LEU A 57 12.74 7.54 -8.99
N THR A 58 13.79 7.19 -8.25
CA THR A 58 14.49 8.14 -7.37
C THR A 58 15.14 9.27 -8.17
N ALA A 59 15.72 8.95 -9.34
CA ALA A 59 16.27 9.97 -10.23
C ALA A 59 15.18 10.89 -10.79
N GLU A 60 14.02 10.35 -11.15
CA GLU A 60 12.85 11.11 -11.63
C GLU A 60 12.31 12.08 -10.56
N TYR A 61 12.17 11.63 -9.30
CA TYR A 61 11.73 12.50 -8.20
C TYR A 61 12.72 13.64 -7.95
N LYS A 62 14.02 13.34 -7.92
CA LYS A 62 15.07 14.36 -7.76
C LYS A 62 15.05 15.38 -8.90
N LYS A 63 14.88 14.90 -10.14
CA LYS A 63 14.75 15.77 -11.31
C LYS A 63 13.55 16.71 -11.17
N THR A 64 12.38 16.17 -10.79
CA THR A 64 11.15 16.95 -10.60
C THR A 64 11.30 18.01 -9.51
N GLU A 65 11.97 17.66 -8.40
CA GLU A 65 12.26 18.58 -7.29
C GLU A 65 13.19 19.72 -7.75
N LEU A 66 14.29 19.39 -8.44
CA LEU A 66 15.21 20.37 -9.00
C LEU A 66 14.53 21.28 -10.02
N ASP A 67 13.72 20.73 -10.92
CA ASP A 67 12.97 21.50 -11.91
C ASP A 67 12.01 22.49 -11.25
N THR A 68 11.36 22.09 -10.15
CA THR A 68 10.49 22.96 -9.36
C THR A 68 11.27 24.10 -8.71
N GLN A 69 12.41 23.79 -8.08
CA GLN A 69 13.29 24.80 -7.48
C GLN A 69 13.86 25.78 -8.52
N MET A 70 14.22 25.30 -9.71
CA MET A 70 14.73 26.14 -10.79
C MET A 70 13.66 27.11 -11.30
N LYS A 71 12.41 26.64 -11.46
CA LYS A 71 11.27 27.50 -11.82
C LYS A 71 10.98 28.56 -10.76
N GLU A 72 11.03 28.20 -9.48
CA GLU A 72 10.88 29.15 -8.38
C GLU A 72 11.97 30.24 -8.40
N LYS A 73 13.24 29.84 -8.62
CA LYS A 73 14.36 30.79 -8.74
C LYS A 73 14.22 31.71 -9.96
N GLN A 74 13.83 31.17 -11.12
CA GLN A 74 13.60 31.96 -12.33
C GLN A 74 12.46 32.96 -12.15
N ALA A 75 11.36 32.54 -11.52
CA ALA A 75 10.25 33.41 -11.19
C ALA A 75 10.68 34.53 -10.23
N ALA A 76 11.44 34.18 -9.18
CA ALA A 76 12.01 35.17 -8.25
C ALA A 76 12.93 36.19 -8.96
N MET A 77 13.78 35.74 -9.89
CA MET A 77 14.66 36.63 -10.67
C MET A 77 13.87 37.57 -11.59
N THR A 78 12.74 37.13 -12.13
CA THR A 78 11.88 37.91 -13.03
C THR A 78 10.80 38.70 -12.29
N ASN A 79 10.81 38.70 -10.95
CA ASN A 79 9.75 39.25 -10.08
C ASN A 79 8.34 38.68 -10.40
N GLN A 80 8.27 37.43 -10.86
CA GLN A 80 7.04 36.69 -11.08
C GLN A 80 6.80 35.69 -9.95
N LEU A 81 5.54 35.30 -9.74
CA LEU A 81 5.18 34.27 -8.76
C LEU A 81 5.01 32.93 -9.48
N TYR A 82 5.78 31.93 -9.08
CA TYR A 82 5.53 30.54 -9.48
C TYR A 82 4.68 29.84 -8.41
N VAL A 83 3.54 29.28 -8.82
CA VAL A 83 2.69 28.45 -7.99
C VAL A 83 2.73 27.03 -8.54
N SER A 84 3.13 26.08 -7.70
CA SER A 84 3.14 24.66 -8.06
C SER A 84 1.71 24.14 -8.26
N GLY A 85 1.57 23.12 -9.09
CA GLY A 85 0.26 22.51 -9.35
C GLY A 85 -0.35 21.89 -8.10
N ASP A 86 -1.68 21.84 -8.06
CA ASP A 86 -2.43 21.16 -7.00
C ASP A 86 -1.96 19.69 -6.88
N PRO A 87 -1.73 19.18 -5.65
CA PRO A 87 -1.39 17.78 -5.44
C PRO A 87 -2.54 16.84 -5.83
N GLN A 88 -2.20 15.65 -6.31
CA GLN A 88 -3.14 14.75 -6.99
C GLN A 88 -4.04 13.94 -6.05
N PHE A 89 -3.71 13.87 -4.75
CA PHE A 89 -4.47 13.12 -3.77
C PHE A 89 -4.47 13.80 -2.40
N PHE A 90 -5.49 13.50 -1.60
CA PHE A 90 -5.58 13.82 -0.18
C PHE A 90 -5.25 12.58 0.65
N VAL A 91 -4.62 12.82 1.79
CA VAL A 91 -4.56 11.89 2.89
C VAL A 91 -5.68 12.23 3.87
N VAL A 92 -6.41 11.22 4.31
CA VAL A 92 -7.63 11.39 5.09
C VAL A 92 -7.57 10.48 6.31
N ILE A 93 -7.64 11.05 7.51
CA ILE A 93 -7.54 10.34 8.79
C ILE A 93 -8.83 10.53 9.59
N LEU A 94 -9.44 9.43 10.02
CA LEU A 94 -10.59 9.51 10.91
C LEU A 94 -10.15 9.78 12.36
N ILE A 95 -10.41 10.98 12.87
CA ILE A 95 -10.02 11.39 14.23
C ILE A 95 -11.13 11.09 15.25
N ARG A 96 -12.39 11.30 14.86
CA ARG A 96 -13.55 11.12 15.74
C ARG A 96 -14.23 9.79 15.51
N SER A 97 -14.84 9.29 16.58
CA SER A 97 -15.72 8.12 16.49
C SER A 97 -16.93 8.39 15.58
N MET A 98 -17.41 7.34 14.93
CA MET A 98 -18.66 7.38 14.15
C MET A 98 -19.93 7.28 15.00
N ILE A 99 -19.79 7.06 16.31
CA ILE A 99 -20.93 7.06 17.22
C ILE A 99 -21.60 8.44 17.19
N ARG A 100 -22.93 8.46 17.04
CA ARG A 100 -23.76 9.68 16.87
C ARG A 100 -23.43 10.49 15.60
N MET A 101 -22.83 9.87 14.59
CA MET A 101 -22.67 10.49 13.27
C MET A 101 -24.01 10.40 12.49
N PRO A 102 -24.46 11.48 11.83
CA PRO A 102 -25.66 11.43 11.00
C PRO A 102 -25.46 10.48 9.82
N ALA A 103 -26.54 9.81 9.40
CA ALA A 103 -26.49 8.73 8.40
C ALA A 103 -25.79 9.14 7.09
N LYS A 104 -26.02 10.37 6.61
CA LYS A 104 -25.37 10.90 5.41
C LYS A 104 -23.84 10.93 5.54
N LEU A 105 -23.31 11.39 6.67
CA LEU A 105 -21.86 11.45 6.91
C LEU A 105 -21.27 10.05 7.12
N LYS A 106 -22.01 9.17 7.82
CA LYS A 106 -21.62 7.76 7.98
C LYS A 106 -21.45 7.08 6.63
N LYS A 107 -22.35 7.36 5.68
CA LYS A 107 -22.25 6.81 4.33
C LYS A 107 -21.02 7.33 3.56
N ILE A 108 -20.66 8.60 3.72
CA ILE A 108 -19.45 9.16 3.12
C ILE A 108 -18.19 8.50 3.69
N CYS A 109 -18.12 8.28 5.01
CA CYS A 109 -17.01 7.55 5.63
C CYS A 109 -16.87 6.12 5.08
N GLU A 110 -17.99 5.41 4.91
CA GLU A 110 -18.01 4.08 4.29
C GLU A 110 -17.45 4.09 2.86
N LEU A 111 -17.83 5.08 2.04
CA LEU A 111 -17.32 5.24 0.66
C LEU A 111 -15.81 5.51 0.65
N PHE A 112 -15.29 6.29 1.59
CA PHE A 112 -13.86 6.49 1.77
C PHE A 112 -13.15 5.30 2.43
N ARG A 113 -13.86 4.22 2.79
CA ARG A 113 -13.31 3.05 3.50
C ARG A 113 -12.76 3.38 4.90
N LEU A 114 -13.14 4.51 5.46
CA LEU A 114 -12.88 4.85 6.85
C LEU A 114 -13.90 4.08 7.69
N LYS A 115 -13.45 3.11 8.49
CA LYS A 115 -14.30 2.29 9.39
C LYS A 115 -13.91 2.44 10.86
N LYS A 116 -12.60 2.49 11.14
CA LYS A 116 -12.04 2.57 12.49
C LYS A 116 -11.41 3.96 12.70
N ILE A 117 -11.33 4.38 13.97
CA ILE A 117 -10.61 5.60 14.36
C ILE A 117 -9.11 5.39 14.07
N ASN A 118 -8.37 6.48 13.81
CA ASN A 118 -6.96 6.46 13.44
C ASN A 118 -6.68 5.60 12.20
N THR A 119 -7.68 5.44 11.32
CA THR A 119 -7.47 4.84 10.01
C THR A 119 -7.19 5.94 9.01
N LEU A 120 -6.16 5.74 8.18
CA LEU A 120 -5.76 6.63 7.12
C LEU A 120 -6.08 6.00 5.76
N VAL A 121 -6.66 6.79 4.86
CA VAL A 121 -6.92 6.40 3.47
C VAL A 121 -6.46 7.52 2.52
N MET A 122 -6.03 7.14 1.33
CA MET A 122 -5.70 8.06 0.24
C MET A 122 -6.94 8.25 -0.65
N VAL A 123 -7.24 9.50 -1.01
CA VAL A 123 -8.41 9.85 -1.82
C VAL A 123 -7.96 10.77 -2.96
N ARG A 124 -8.34 10.45 -4.20
CA ARG A 124 -7.97 11.28 -5.36
C ARG A 124 -8.51 12.70 -5.21
N ASN A 125 -7.73 13.69 -5.63
CA ASN A 125 -8.11 15.09 -5.58
C ASN A 125 -9.09 15.44 -6.72
N ASN A 126 -10.37 15.12 -6.52
CA ASN A 126 -11.46 15.43 -7.45
C ASN A 126 -12.45 16.41 -6.80
N GLU A 127 -13.19 17.18 -7.60
CA GLU A 127 -14.21 18.12 -7.10
C GLU A 127 -15.25 17.43 -6.19
N SER A 128 -15.77 16.28 -6.62
CA SER A 128 -16.72 15.49 -5.83
C SER A 128 -16.15 15.06 -4.48
N ASN A 129 -14.89 14.65 -4.45
CA ASN A 129 -14.20 14.23 -3.23
C ASN A 129 -13.96 15.42 -2.30
N ARG A 130 -13.58 16.60 -2.84
CA ARG A 130 -13.46 17.85 -2.08
C ARG A 130 -14.78 18.21 -1.40
N ARG A 131 -15.91 18.15 -2.13
CA ARG A 131 -17.26 18.41 -1.59
C ARG A 131 -17.65 17.41 -0.50
N MET A 132 -17.30 16.13 -0.66
CA MET A 132 -17.52 15.08 0.36
C MET A 132 -16.67 15.32 1.62
N LEU A 133 -15.39 15.69 1.46
CA LEU A 133 -14.49 16.03 2.57
C LEU A 133 -14.95 17.28 3.33
N GLN A 134 -15.48 18.28 2.63
CA GLN A 134 -16.06 19.47 3.27
C GLN A 134 -17.21 19.11 4.21
N LYS A 135 -18.08 18.16 3.85
CA LYS A 135 -19.15 17.66 4.73
C LYS A 135 -18.60 16.88 5.93
N LEU A 136 -17.46 16.19 5.78
CA LEU A 136 -16.79 15.42 6.82
C LEU A 136 -15.80 16.22 7.69
N ARG A 137 -15.63 17.52 7.43
CA ARG A 137 -14.66 18.41 8.10
C ARG A 137 -14.56 18.18 9.60
N ASN A 138 -15.69 18.05 10.29
CA ASN A 138 -15.73 17.98 11.75
C ASN A 138 -15.33 16.61 12.34
N PHE A 139 -15.09 15.58 11.52
CA PHE A 139 -14.78 14.21 11.97
C PHE A 139 -13.40 13.72 11.56
N VAL A 140 -12.84 14.33 10.53
CA VAL A 140 -11.70 13.83 9.78
C VAL A 140 -10.66 14.94 9.70
N ALA A 141 -9.39 14.59 9.84
CA ALA A 141 -8.30 15.45 9.36
C ALA A 141 -7.91 15.02 7.97
N TYR A 142 -7.74 15.99 7.07
CA TYR A 142 -7.22 15.71 5.74
C TYR A 142 -6.23 16.79 5.30
N GLY A 143 -5.38 16.43 4.35
CA GLY A 143 -4.36 17.32 3.81
C GLY A 143 -3.50 16.62 2.76
N PHE A 144 -2.33 17.16 2.52
CA PHE A 144 -1.37 16.71 1.52
C PHE A 144 -0.09 16.23 2.21
N ILE A 145 0.51 15.16 1.70
CA ILE A 145 1.76 14.62 2.23
C ILE A 145 2.85 14.62 1.18
N ASP A 146 4.09 14.75 1.66
CA ASP A 146 5.27 14.60 0.84
C ASP A 146 5.49 13.15 0.43
N ILE A 147 6.24 12.96 -0.66
CA ILE A 147 6.60 11.62 -1.13
C ILE A 147 7.40 10.82 -0.10
N ASN A 148 8.28 11.46 0.67
CA ASN A 148 9.07 10.79 1.71
C ASN A 148 8.18 10.22 2.81
N LEU A 149 7.11 10.94 3.16
CA LEU A 149 6.17 10.50 4.18
C LEU A 149 5.22 9.42 3.63
N LEU A 150 4.80 9.55 2.36
CA LEU A 150 4.05 8.51 1.66
C LEU A 150 4.85 7.20 1.62
N ARG A 151 6.13 7.27 1.26
CA ARG A 151 7.05 6.14 1.26
C ARG A 151 7.12 5.51 2.64
N THR A 152 7.39 6.31 3.68
CA THR A 152 7.45 5.83 5.07
C THR A 152 6.15 5.13 5.50
N LEU A 153 5.00 5.68 5.12
CA LEU A 153 3.69 5.13 5.44
C LEU A 153 3.46 3.76 4.77
N VAL A 154 3.73 3.65 3.47
CA VAL A 154 3.55 2.41 2.71
C VAL A 154 4.50 1.33 3.21
N TYR A 155 5.78 1.64 3.42
CA TYR A 155 6.75 0.64 3.89
C TYR A 155 6.48 0.17 5.33
N LYS A 156 6.02 1.03 6.24
CA LYS A 156 5.81 0.66 7.66
C LYS A 156 4.44 0.06 7.94
N ARG A 157 3.39 0.54 7.27
CA ARG A 157 1.98 0.21 7.61
C ARG A 157 1.20 -0.35 6.44
N GLY A 158 1.80 -0.48 5.26
CA GLY A 158 1.14 -0.93 4.05
C GLY A 158 0.79 -2.41 4.09
N LEU A 159 -0.46 -2.71 3.80
CA LEU A 159 -0.99 -4.05 3.58
C LEU A 159 -1.76 -4.06 2.27
N GLY A 160 -1.56 -5.10 1.48
CA GLY A 160 -2.33 -5.38 0.28
C GLY A 160 -3.59 -6.17 0.60
N ARG A 161 -4.54 -6.17 -0.33
CA ARG A 161 -5.74 -7.01 -0.30
C ARG A 161 -5.79 -7.86 -1.55
N ILE A 162 -5.68 -9.18 -1.38
CA ILE A 162 -5.81 -10.20 -2.42
C ILE A 162 -6.89 -11.17 -1.94
N ASP A 163 -7.89 -11.48 -2.78
CA ASP A 163 -9.01 -12.37 -2.43
C ASP A 163 -9.69 -12.05 -1.09
N ASN A 164 -9.87 -10.76 -0.80
CA ASN A 164 -10.40 -10.24 0.46
C ASN A 164 -9.58 -10.54 1.72
N LYS A 165 -8.38 -11.11 1.59
CA LYS A 165 -7.44 -11.34 2.68
C LYS A 165 -6.40 -10.22 2.73
N ALA A 166 -5.95 -9.91 3.95
CA ALA A 166 -4.84 -8.99 4.17
C ALA A 166 -3.52 -9.72 3.89
N VAL A 167 -2.69 -9.14 3.03
CA VAL A 167 -1.42 -9.72 2.59
C VAL A 167 -0.30 -8.69 2.76
N ASN A 168 0.89 -9.14 3.12
CA ASN A 168 2.06 -8.27 3.22
C ASN A 168 2.47 -7.77 1.83
N LEU A 169 2.96 -6.54 1.76
CA LEU A 169 3.50 -5.97 0.53
C LEU A 169 4.87 -6.57 0.22
N THR A 170 4.87 -7.72 -0.47
CA THR A 170 6.06 -8.29 -1.12
C THR A 170 5.96 -8.08 -2.63
N ASN A 171 7.08 -8.12 -3.33
CA ASN A 171 7.10 -7.88 -4.78
C ASN A 171 6.28 -8.93 -5.53
N GLU A 172 6.28 -10.18 -5.05
CA GLU A 172 5.54 -11.30 -5.63
C GLU A 172 4.03 -11.11 -5.45
N ASN A 173 3.59 -10.74 -4.25
CA ASN A 173 2.18 -10.47 -3.98
C ASN A 173 1.65 -9.26 -4.77
N ILE A 174 2.51 -8.27 -5.04
CA ILE A 174 2.18 -7.13 -5.89
C ILE A 174 2.06 -7.61 -7.34
N GLU A 175 3.05 -8.34 -7.84
CA GLU A 175 3.04 -8.90 -9.19
C GLU A 175 1.79 -9.77 -9.45
N ASP A 176 1.41 -10.61 -8.48
CA ASP A 176 0.20 -11.45 -8.54
C ASP A 176 -1.09 -10.61 -8.50
N ALA A 177 -1.10 -9.46 -7.83
CA ALA A 177 -2.28 -8.61 -7.71
C ALA A 177 -2.53 -7.71 -8.94
N PHE A 178 -1.51 -7.48 -9.76
CA PHE A 178 -1.55 -6.61 -10.94
C PHE A 178 -1.18 -7.35 -12.24
N ASP A 179 -1.28 -8.69 -12.25
CA ASP A 179 -1.01 -9.54 -13.42
C ASP A 179 0.32 -9.24 -14.12
N GLY A 180 1.35 -8.87 -13.34
CA GLY A 180 2.69 -8.58 -13.85
C GLY A 180 2.94 -7.16 -14.36
N GLU A 181 1.93 -6.29 -14.40
CA GLU A 181 2.07 -4.88 -14.81
C GLU A 181 2.85 -4.06 -13.78
N LEU A 182 2.60 -4.30 -12.49
CA LEU A 182 3.32 -3.69 -11.36
C LEU A 182 4.00 -4.79 -10.57
N ARG A 183 5.28 -4.60 -10.23
CA ARG A 183 6.08 -5.62 -9.53
C ARG A 183 6.73 -5.10 -8.26
N CYS A 184 6.81 -3.79 -8.11
CA CYS A 184 7.56 -3.16 -7.02
C CYS A 184 6.71 -2.24 -6.17
N ILE A 185 7.05 -2.16 -4.89
CA ILE A 185 6.42 -1.22 -3.94
C ILE A 185 6.60 0.23 -4.40
N GLU A 186 7.76 0.58 -4.96
CA GLU A 186 8.06 1.95 -5.38
C GLU A 186 7.21 2.39 -6.59
N GLU A 187 6.81 1.46 -7.46
CA GLU A 187 5.85 1.74 -8.55
C GLU A 187 4.47 2.07 -7.99
N LEU A 188 4.03 1.39 -6.93
CA LEU A 188 2.77 1.72 -6.25
C LEU A 188 2.82 3.17 -5.71
N ILE A 189 3.94 3.55 -5.07
CA ILE A 189 4.14 4.90 -4.54
C ILE A 189 4.11 5.93 -5.67
N TYR A 190 4.76 5.65 -6.79
CA TYR A 190 4.75 6.51 -7.99
C TYR A 190 3.33 6.78 -8.49
N HIS A 191 2.56 5.72 -8.72
CA HIS A 191 1.20 5.84 -9.23
C HIS A 191 0.26 6.57 -8.27
N LEU A 192 0.48 6.41 -6.96
CA LEU A 192 -0.24 7.16 -5.93
C LEU A 192 0.15 8.63 -5.90
N HIS A 193 1.45 8.94 -5.98
CA HIS A 193 1.95 10.31 -5.89
C HIS A 193 1.50 11.17 -7.08
N TYR A 194 1.70 10.67 -8.31
CA TYR A 194 1.36 11.39 -9.53
C TYR A 194 -0.11 11.23 -9.97
N GLY A 195 -0.91 10.40 -9.28
CA GLY A 195 -2.34 10.29 -9.58
C GLY A 195 -2.67 9.76 -10.97
N THR A 196 -1.83 8.86 -11.49
CA THR A 196 -1.97 8.22 -12.82
C THR A 196 -3.26 7.41 -12.97
N GLU A 197 -3.47 6.77 -14.13
CA GLU A 197 -4.63 5.92 -14.42
C GLU A 197 -4.77 4.75 -13.43
N TYR A 198 -3.64 4.17 -13.02
CA TYR A 198 -3.57 3.09 -12.04
C TYR A 198 -3.92 3.49 -10.61
N PHE A 199 -4.10 4.78 -10.31
CA PHE A 199 -4.37 5.27 -8.96
C PHE A 199 -5.55 4.54 -8.30
N LYS A 200 -6.64 4.32 -9.04
CA LYS A 200 -7.84 3.66 -8.50
C LYS A 200 -7.56 2.20 -8.13
N VAL A 201 -6.85 1.47 -8.98
CA VAL A 201 -6.53 0.05 -8.78
C VAL A 201 -5.56 -0.09 -7.60
N VAL A 202 -4.47 0.68 -7.60
CA VAL A 202 -3.47 0.68 -6.52
C VAL A 202 -4.07 1.07 -5.18
N ASN A 203 -4.88 2.13 -5.14
CA ASN A 203 -5.53 2.55 -3.90
C ASN A 203 -6.54 1.51 -3.39
N ASN A 204 -7.21 0.77 -4.28
CA ASN A 204 -8.16 -0.28 -3.89
C ASN A 204 -7.47 -1.58 -3.44
N PHE A 205 -6.28 -1.87 -3.99
CA PHE A 205 -5.39 -2.93 -3.53
C PHE A 205 -4.88 -2.66 -2.12
N LEU A 206 -4.45 -1.43 -1.83
CA LEU A 206 -4.04 -1.05 -0.48
C LEU A 206 -5.21 -1.05 0.49
N MET A 207 -5.02 -1.72 1.61
CA MET A 207 -5.94 -1.64 2.74
C MET A 207 -5.82 -0.27 3.42
N PRO A 208 -6.91 0.23 4.04
CA PRO A 208 -6.85 1.39 4.91
C PRO A 208 -5.76 1.22 5.98
N PHE A 209 -4.87 2.20 6.11
CA PHE A 209 -3.73 2.13 7.02
C PHE A 209 -4.21 2.28 8.46
N GLY A 210 -4.02 1.25 9.28
CA GLY A 210 -4.25 1.33 10.72
C GLY A 210 -3.09 2.04 11.41
N LEU A 211 -3.33 3.25 11.91
CA LEU A 211 -2.33 4.06 12.61
C LEU A 211 -2.45 3.94 14.12
N ASN A 212 -1.33 4.22 14.81
CA ASN A 212 -1.31 4.36 16.25
C ASN A 212 -1.90 5.72 16.69
N CYS A 213 -2.16 5.86 17.99
CA CYS A 213 -2.42 7.16 18.57
C CYS A 213 -1.19 8.07 18.41
N PRO A 214 -1.36 9.38 18.14
CA PRO A 214 -0.24 10.28 17.96
C PRO A 214 0.59 10.38 19.24
N LYS A 215 1.92 10.26 19.11
CA LYS A 215 2.86 10.56 20.20
C LYS A 215 2.66 12.00 20.69
N GLY A 216 2.55 12.19 22.00
CA GLY A 216 2.21 13.49 22.60
C GLY A 216 0.73 13.89 22.49
N GLY A 217 -0.13 13.01 21.97
CA GLY A 217 -1.57 13.25 21.89
C GLY A 217 -2.00 14.21 20.77
N PHE A 218 -3.30 14.46 20.72
CA PHE A 218 -3.91 15.38 19.78
C PHE A 218 -3.81 16.82 20.30
N ARG A 219 -3.63 17.78 19.40
CA ARG A 219 -3.65 19.21 19.74
C ARG A 219 -5.06 19.64 20.15
N GLY A 220 -5.19 20.18 21.36
CA GLY A 220 -6.45 20.70 21.86
C GLY A 220 -7.59 19.68 21.83
N LYS A 221 -8.78 20.12 21.44
CA LYS A 221 -9.96 19.24 21.37
C LYS A 221 -10.17 18.68 19.96
N LYS A 222 -10.35 17.37 19.85
CA LYS A 222 -10.57 16.63 18.59
C LYS A 222 -11.81 17.06 17.78
N ASN A 223 -12.76 17.73 18.43
CA ASN A 223 -14.01 18.16 17.80
C ASN A 223 -13.93 19.56 17.20
N ARG A 224 -12.89 20.33 17.51
CA ARG A 224 -12.67 21.66 16.94
C ARG A 224 -11.88 21.55 15.63
N ASP A 225 -12.13 22.52 14.76
CA ASP A 225 -11.42 22.65 13.50
C ASP A 225 -9.95 23.05 13.74
N TYR A 226 -9.07 22.72 12.80
CA TYR A 226 -7.64 23.01 12.90
C TYR A 226 -7.36 24.51 13.02
N VAL A 227 -8.11 25.34 12.31
CA VAL A 227 -7.99 26.82 12.34
C VAL A 227 -8.31 27.37 13.75
N GLU A 228 -9.24 26.73 14.46
CA GLU A 228 -9.65 27.11 15.83
C GLU A 228 -8.72 26.51 16.92
N GLY A 229 -7.59 25.91 16.52
CA GLY A 229 -6.66 25.25 17.43
C GLY A 229 -7.06 23.82 17.82
N GLY A 230 -7.98 23.20 17.07
CA GLY A 230 -8.34 21.79 17.19
C GLY A 230 -7.49 20.87 16.30
N CYS A 231 -8.10 19.75 15.91
CA CYS A 231 -7.44 18.75 15.05
C CYS A 231 -8.27 18.32 13.84
N ALA A 232 -9.56 18.64 13.77
CA ALA A 232 -10.40 18.23 12.64
C ALA A 232 -10.24 19.21 11.46
N GLY A 233 -10.59 18.77 10.25
CA GLY A 233 -10.64 19.62 9.07
C GLY A 233 -9.41 19.57 8.18
N ASN A 234 -9.17 20.65 7.44
CA ASN A 234 -8.10 20.73 6.45
C ASN A 234 -6.81 21.25 7.10
N TRP A 235 -5.75 20.44 7.04
CA TRP A 235 -4.42 20.78 7.53
C TRP A 235 -3.48 21.26 6.42
N TYR A 236 -3.91 21.21 5.15
CA TYR A 236 -3.05 21.45 3.98
C TYR A 236 -1.77 20.61 4.06
N SER A 237 -0.58 21.21 3.96
CA SER A 237 0.72 20.54 4.06
C SER A 237 1.09 20.08 5.47
N GLU A 238 0.50 20.68 6.51
CA GLU A 238 0.89 20.41 7.91
C GLU A 238 0.41 19.06 8.43
N ILE A 239 -0.46 18.36 7.69
CA ILE A 239 -0.94 17.02 8.07
C ILE A 239 0.21 16.03 8.26
N GLY A 240 1.33 16.25 7.57
CA GLY A 240 2.52 15.41 7.69
C GLY A 240 3.07 15.35 9.12
N THR A 241 2.94 16.43 9.89
CA THR A 241 3.35 16.48 11.30
C THR A 241 2.52 15.56 12.20
N LEU A 242 1.23 15.40 11.89
CA LEU A 242 0.34 14.48 12.60
C LEU A 242 0.64 13.04 12.21
N VAL A 243 0.74 12.75 10.92
CA VAL A 243 1.01 11.41 10.40
C VAL A 243 2.34 10.87 10.92
N LYS A 244 3.42 11.67 10.89
CA LYS A 244 4.75 11.27 11.43
C LYS A 244 4.66 10.77 12.88
N ARG A 245 3.79 11.36 13.71
CA ARG A 245 3.60 10.97 15.12
C ARG A 245 2.73 9.72 15.31
N MET A 246 2.02 9.27 14.27
CA MET A 246 1.08 8.14 14.31
C MET A 246 1.57 6.88 13.58
N VAL A 247 2.61 7.00 12.74
CA VAL A 247 3.16 5.87 11.96
C VAL A 247 4.01 4.94 12.83
N ASP A 248 4.65 5.45 13.87
CA ASP A 248 5.49 4.67 14.79
C ASP A 248 4.70 4.05 15.95
#